data_AF-A0A3D0P1M6-F1
#
_entry.id   AF-A0A3D0P1M6-F1
#
_cell.length_a   1.000
_cell.length_b   1.000
_cell.length_c   1.000
_cell.angle_alpha   90.00
_cell.angle_beta   90.00
_cell.angle_gamma   90.00
#
_symmetry.space_group_name_H-M   'P 1'
#
loop_
_entity.id
_entity.type
_entity.pdbx_description
1 polymer ?
#
loop_
_entity_poly.entity_id
_entity_poly.type
_entity_poly.pdbx_seq_one_letter_code
_entity_poly.pdbx_strand_id
1 'polypeptide(L)'
;MSNEFEAKPEFEFDEEFDEEFEDAMEAFDEFEIVNEDVTLRTAVMQKENMIALLCIKSAPVGAAICRVDPREALPAVQIYDDPKAALHWFSKSLRTSKVNGWQLVYDGLPLQG
;
A
#
# COMPACT_ATOMS: atom_id res chain seq x y z
N MET A 1 -10.73 -26.60 -35.46
CA MET A 1 -11.73 -26.32 -34.43
C MET A 1 -11.06 -25.44 -33.40
N SER A 2 -11.50 -24.19 -33.30
CA SER A 2 -10.92 -23.15 -32.46
C SER A 2 -11.38 -23.38 -31.02
N ASN A 3 -10.46 -23.46 -30.05
CA ASN A 3 -10.81 -23.42 -28.64
C ASN A 3 -10.90 -21.95 -28.20
N GLU A 4 -12.12 -21.45 -28.05
CA GLU A 4 -12.39 -20.17 -27.41
C GLU A 4 -12.29 -20.33 -25.89
N PHE A 5 -11.46 -19.49 -25.27
CA PHE A 5 -11.34 -19.36 -23.83
C PHE A 5 -12.48 -18.45 -23.35
N GLU A 6 -13.51 -19.03 -22.73
CA GLU A 6 -14.60 -18.28 -22.10
C GLU A 6 -14.12 -17.65 -20.78
N ALA A 7 -13.86 -16.34 -20.82
CA ALA A 7 -13.74 -15.55 -19.60
C ALA A 7 -15.13 -15.40 -18.97
N LYS A 8 -15.33 -15.96 -17.77
CA LYS A 8 -16.51 -15.65 -16.94
C LYS A 8 -16.30 -14.26 -16.30
N PRO A 9 -17.16 -13.27 -16.57
CA PRO A 9 -17.23 -12.07 -15.75
C PRO A 9 -18.10 -12.32 -14.51
N GLU A 10 -18.03 -11.40 -13.55
CA GLU A 10 -18.83 -11.29 -12.32
C GLU A 10 -18.11 -11.76 -11.04
N PHE A 11 -17.15 -10.93 -10.63
CA PHE A 11 -16.82 -10.70 -9.23
C PHE A 11 -17.80 -9.62 -8.74
N GLU A 12 -18.87 -10.03 -8.05
CA GLU A 12 -19.81 -9.11 -7.41
C GLU A 12 -19.10 -8.43 -6.22
N PHE A 13 -19.05 -7.10 -6.25
CA PHE A 13 -18.61 -6.27 -5.13
C PHE A 13 -19.78 -6.17 -4.14
N ASP A 14 -19.60 -6.67 -2.92
CA ASP A 14 -20.58 -6.51 -1.83
C ASP A 14 -20.47 -5.11 -1.23
N GLU A 15 -21.59 -4.39 -1.11
CA GLU A 15 -21.69 -3.02 -0.55
C GLU A 15 -21.22 -2.96 0.92
N GLU A 16 -21.29 -4.08 1.64
CA GLU A 16 -20.82 -4.21 3.03
C GLU A 16 -19.29 -4.04 3.16
N PHE A 17 -18.54 -4.21 2.07
CA PHE A 17 -17.08 -4.01 2.01
C PHE A 17 -16.67 -2.53 1.88
N ASP A 18 -17.56 -1.67 1.38
CA ASP A 18 -17.30 -0.24 1.23
C ASP A 18 -17.44 0.50 2.58
N GLU A 19 -18.39 0.12 3.44
CA GLU A 19 -18.56 0.74 4.77
C GLU A 19 -17.38 0.46 5.70
N GLU A 20 -16.85 -0.77 5.73
CA GLU A 20 -15.65 -1.11 6.52
C GLU A 20 -14.38 -0.42 5.98
N PHE A 21 -14.37 -0.04 4.69
CA PHE A 21 -13.30 0.73 4.06
C PHE A 21 -13.38 2.23 4.39
N GLU A 22 -14.59 2.79 4.44
CA GLU A 22 -14.83 4.18 4.84
C GLU A 22 -14.50 4.40 6.32
N ASP A 23 -14.94 3.52 7.22
CA ASP A 23 -14.62 3.60 8.65
C ASP A 23 -13.11 3.48 8.92
N ALA A 24 -12.42 2.61 8.17
CA ALA A 24 -10.98 2.51 8.24
C ALA A 24 -10.29 3.79 7.74
N MET A 25 -10.83 4.44 6.70
CA MET A 25 -10.33 5.72 6.16
C MET A 25 -10.52 6.89 7.12
N GLU A 26 -11.67 6.99 7.80
CA GLU A 26 -11.91 8.04 8.79
C GLU A 26 -10.91 7.97 9.96
N ALA A 27 -10.55 6.76 10.40
CA ALA A 27 -9.52 6.56 11.42
C ALA A 27 -8.09 6.95 10.96
N PHE A 28 -7.84 7.13 9.65
CA PHE A 28 -6.55 7.61 9.12
C PHE A 28 -6.43 9.14 9.11
N ASP A 29 -7.53 9.89 9.24
CA ASP A 29 -7.58 11.35 9.05
C ASP A 29 -7.15 12.15 10.31
N GLU A 30 -6.98 11.49 11.47
CA GLU A 30 -6.61 12.16 12.73
C GLU A 30 -5.09 12.47 12.86
N PHE A 31 -4.26 12.11 11.88
CA PHE A 31 -2.86 12.51 11.85
C PHE A 31 -2.67 13.81 11.05
N GLU A 32 -2.57 14.93 11.75
CA GLU A 32 -2.39 16.28 11.18
C GLU A 32 -1.14 16.34 10.25
N ILE A 33 -1.37 16.32 8.93
CA ILE A 33 -0.35 16.47 7.90
C ILE A 33 -0.15 17.97 7.62
N VAL A 34 1.06 18.49 7.84
CA VAL A 34 1.46 19.92 7.67
C VAL A 34 1.48 20.38 6.18
N ASN A 35 0.83 19.63 5.28
CA ASN A 35 0.47 19.99 3.91
C ASN A 35 -0.70 19.07 3.52
N GLU A 36 -1.91 19.60 3.44
CA GLU A 36 -3.15 18.83 3.11
C GLU A 36 -3.01 17.98 1.83
N ASP A 37 -2.07 18.36 0.94
CA ASP A 37 -1.84 17.74 -0.37
C ASP A 37 -0.72 16.67 -0.41
N VAL A 38 0.09 16.50 0.64
CA VAL A 38 1.26 15.61 0.60
C VAL A 38 1.17 14.50 1.64
N THR A 39 0.93 13.27 1.19
CA THR A 39 0.90 12.10 2.07
C THR A 39 2.28 11.45 2.16
N LEU A 40 2.76 11.24 3.38
CA LEU A 40 3.97 10.48 3.66
C LEU A 40 3.65 9.34 4.62
N ARG A 41 4.06 8.12 4.28
CA ARG A 41 3.83 6.97 5.15
C ARG A 41 4.94 5.96 5.00
N THR A 42 5.33 5.37 6.12
CA THR A 42 6.40 4.37 6.22
C THR A 42 5.91 3.21 7.06
N ALA A 43 6.06 2.02 6.52
CA ALA A 43 5.78 0.76 7.18
C ALA A 43 7.06 -0.05 7.29
N VAL A 44 7.32 -0.57 8.49
CA VAL A 44 8.39 -1.53 8.75
C VAL A 44 7.75 -2.87 9.06
N MET A 45 8.19 -3.89 8.34
CA MET A 45 7.67 -5.23 8.45
C MET A 45 8.78 -6.20 8.84
N GLN A 46 8.45 -7.19 9.65
CA GLN A 46 9.38 -8.24 10.07
C GLN A 46 8.83 -9.62 9.72
N LYS A 47 9.70 -10.51 9.28
CA LYS A 47 9.41 -11.93 9.13
C LYS A 47 10.65 -12.72 9.53
N GLU A 48 10.56 -13.53 10.58
CA GLU A 48 11.71 -14.25 11.14
C GLU A 48 12.86 -13.27 11.47
N ASN A 49 14.04 -13.46 10.87
CA ASN A 49 15.22 -12.61 11.03
C ASN A 49 15.35 -11.54 9.92
N MET A 50 14.28 -11.31 9.14
CA MET A 50 14.25 -10.36 8.04
C MET A 50 13.43 -9.12 8.39
N ILE A 51 13.92 -7.95 7.97
CA ILE A 51 13.21 -6.67 8.08
C ILE A 51 13.04 -6.11 6.67
N ALA A 52 11.82 -5.73 6.33
CA ALA A 52 11.46 -5.06 5.09
C ALA A 52 10.88 -3.68 5.38
N LEU A 53 11.09 -2.75 4.44
CA LEU A 53 10.54 -1.40 4.50
C LEU A 53 9.67 -1.16 3.28
N LEU A 54 8.51 -0.56 3.51
CA LEU A 54 7.62 -0.07 2.46
C LEU A 54 7.24 1.36 2.80
N CYS A 55 7.51 2.30 1.90
CA CYS A 55 7.12 3.69 2.09
C CYS A 55 6.47 4.27 0.85
N ILE A 56 5.65 5.29 1.06
CA ILE A 56 5.00 6.06 0.02
C ILE A 56 5.20 7.55 0.28
N LYS A 57 5.46 8.28 -0.80
CA LYS A 57 5.31 9.73 -0.88
C LYS A 57 4.34 10.06 -1.99
N SER A 58 3.26 10.74 -1.64
CA SER A 58 2.20 11.14 -2.56
C SER A 58 2.06 12.66 -2.55
N ALA A 59 1.86 13.27 -3.72
CA ALA A 59 1.61 14.69 -3.90
C ALA A 59 0.61 14.89 -5.06
N PRO A 60 0.03 16.08 -5.30
CA PRO A 60 -1.00 16.26 -6.32
C PRO A 60 -0.55 15.94 -7.75
N VAL A 61 0.76 16.04 -8.00
CA VAL A 61 1.38 15.83 -9.32
C VAL A 61 1.86 14.39 -9.55
N GLY A 62 1.76 13.52 -8.55
CA GLY A 62 2.19 12.13 -8.63
C GLY A 62 2.66 11.56 -7.30
N ALA A 63 3.03 10.28 -7.34
CA ALA A 63 3.42 9.54 -6.15
C ALA A 63 4.54 8.54 -6.44
N ALA A 64 5.22 8.10 -5.39
CA ALA A 64 6.23 7.05 -5.47
C ALA A 64 6.10 6.11 -4.28
N ILE A 65 6.15 4.81 -4.56
CA ILE A 65 6.29 3.74 -3.58
C ILE A 65 7.73 3.25 -3.63
N CYS A 66 8.39 3.18 -2.48
CA CYS A 66 9.71 2.58 -2.36
C CYS A 66 9.63 1.36 -1.44
N ARG A 67 10.23 0.25 -1.89
CA ARG A 67 10.32 -0.99 -1.15
C ARG A 67 11.78 -1.41 -0.97
N VAL A 68 12.10 -1.84 0.24
CA VAL A 68 13.36 -2.48 0.59
C VAL A 68 13.00 -3.87 1.10
N ASP A 69 13.21 -4.89 0.28
CA ASP A 69 13.05 -6.29 0.67
C ASP A 69 14.44 -6.91 0.83
N PRO A 70 14.77 -7.52 1.98
CA PRO A 70 16.09 -8.10 2.22
C PRO A 70 16.41 -9.30 1.30
N ARG A 71 15.42 -9.81 0.57
CA ARG A 71 15.58 -10.87 -0.44
C ARG A 71 16.00 -10.31 -1.81
N GLU A 72 15.87 -9.01 -2.02
CA GLU A 72 16.31 -8.33 -3.24
C GLU A 72 17.64 -7.59 -3.00
N ALA A 73 18.51 -7.54 -4.01
CA ALA A 73 19.83 -6.93 -3.86
C ALA A 73 19.80 -5.40 -3.76
N LEU A 74 18.75 -4.77 -4.30
CA LEU A 74 18.60 -3.31 -4.37
C LEU A 74 17.17 -2.91 -4.01
N PRO A 75 16.97 -1.71 -3.44
CA PRO A 75 15.65 -1.12 -3.29
C PRO A 75 14.96 -0.97 -4.64
N ALA A 76 13.64 -1.12 -4.66
CA ALA A 76 12.83 -0.89 -5.84
C ALA A 76 11.90 0.31 -5.60
N VAL A 77 11.82 1.17 -6.60
CA VAL A 77 10.96 2.36 -6.59
C VAL A 77 9.99 2.26 -7.76
N GLN A 78 8.71 2.47 -7.48
CA GLN A 78 7.66 2.56 -8.48
C GLN A 78 7.03 3.95 -8.43
N ILE A 79 7.01 4.63 -9.57
CA ILE A 79 6.46 5.97 -9.73
C ILE A 79 5.07 5.85 -10.36
N TYR A 80 4.15 6.69 -9.90
CA TYR A 80 2.77 6.75 -10.33
C TYR A 80 2.42 8.19 -10.71
N ASP A 81 1.77 8.35 -11.85
CA ASP A 81 1.19 9.64 -12.25
C ASP A 81 -0.10 9.94 -11.46
N ASP A 82 -0.85 8.90 -11.07
CA ASP A 82 -2.05 9.02 -10.24
C ASP A 82 -1.74 8.73 -8.75
N PRO A 83 -1.85 9.74 -7.88
CA PRO A 83 -1.70 9.60 -6.42
C PRO A 83 -2.65 8.56 -5.80
N LYS A 84 -3.90 8.48 -6.28
CA LYS A 84 -4.90 7.55 -5.72
C LYS A 84 -4.54 6.10 -6.02
N ALA A 85 -4.11 5.81 -7.25
CA ALA A 85 -3.60 4.50 -7.60
C ALA A 85 -2.39 4.09 -6.73
N ALA A 86 -1.47 5.00 -6.45
CA ALA A 86 -0.33 4.70 -5.58
C ALA A 86 -0.77 4.34 -4.16
N LEU A 87 -1.70 5.10 -3.57
CA LEU A 87 -2.25 4.81 -2.24
C LEU A 87 -2.95 3.44 -2.22
N HIS A 88 -3.75 3.13 -3.25
CA HIS A 88 -4.39 1.82 -3.38
C HIS A 88 -3.35 0.68 -3.41
N TRP A 89 -2.31 0.80 -4.24
CA TRP A 89 -1.27 -0.22 -4.36
C TRP A 89 -0.39 -0.34 -3.12
N PHE A 90 -0.14 0.76 -2.40
CA PHE A 90 0.54 0.76 -1.12
C PHE A 90 -0.26 -0.06 -0.08
N SER A 91 -1.55 0.25 0.10
CA SER A 91 -2.43 -0.45 1.02
C SER A 91 -2.59 -1.94 0.66
N LYS A 92 -2.73 -2.25 -0.63
CA LYS A 92 -2.77 -3.62 -1.13
C LYS A 92 -1.47 -4.37 -0.84
N SER A 93 -0.32 -3.74 -1.06
CA SER A 93 1.00 -4.33 -0.77
C SER A 93 1.17 -4.65 0.72
N LEU A 94 0.73 -3.78 1.62
CA LEU A 94 0.72 -4.05 3.06
C LEU A 94 -0.19 -5.22 3.42
N ARG A 95 -1.41 -5.25 2.90
CA ARG A 95 -2.38 -6.33 3.15
C ARG A 95 -1.84 -7.67 2.67
N THR A 96 -1.32 -7.73 1.44
CA THR A 96 -0.70 -8.94 0.88
C THR A 96 0.54 -9.37 1.68
N SER A 97 1.35 -8.42 2.16
CA SER A 97 2.51 -8.74 3.01
C SER A 97 2.08 -9.39 4.33
N LYS A 98 1.04 -8.86 5.00
CA LYS A 98 0.46 -9.44 6.21
C LYS A 98 -0.03 -10.87 5.97
N VAL A 99 -0.79 -11.10 4.89
CA VAL A 99 -1.27 -12.44 4.52
C VAL A 99 -0.10 -13.41 4.26
N ASN A 100 1.01 -12.92 3.72
CA ASN A 100 2.24 -13.69 3.49
C ASN A 100 3.10 -13.91 4.74
N GLY A 101 2.59 -13.57 5.93
CA GLY A 101 3.23 -13.79 7.22
C GLY A 101 4.27 -12.73 7.60
N TRP A 102 4.22 -11.55 6.99
CA TRP A 102 4.98 -10.40 7.49
C TRP A 102 4.21 -9.72 8.63
N GLN A 103 4.87 -9.54 9.76
CA GLN A 103 4.35 -8.78 10.88
C GLN A 103 4.65 -7.30 10.70
N LEU A 104 3.64 -6.44 10.87
CA LEU A 104 3.83 -4.98 10.86
C LEU A 104 4.38 -4.55 12.23
N VAL A 105 5.57 -3.94 12.24
CA VAL A 105 6.25 -3.47 13.46
C VAL A 105 6.11 -1.96 13.63
N TYR A 106 6.02 -1.24 12.51
CA TYR A 106 5.77 0.20 12.48
C TYR A 106 4.91 0.54 11.27
N ASP A 107 4.01 1.50 11.43
CA ASP A 107 3.22 2.08 10.36
C ASP A 107 2.84 3.51 10.75
N GLY A 108 3.38 4.49 10.04
CA GLY A 108 3.19 5.89 10.40
C GLY A 108 4.07 6.84 9.58
N LEU A 109 4.40 7.97 10.17
CA LEU A 109 5.23 9.01 9.55
C LEU A 109 6.65 8.52 9.22
N PRO A 110 7.40 9.21 8.34
CA PRO A 110 8.79 8.87 8.09
C PRO A 110 9.64 8.84 9.38
N LEU A 111 10.41 7.77 9.55
CA LEU A 111 11.34 7.62 10.66
C LEU A 111 12.50 8.61 10.52
N GLN A 112 12.83 9.31 11.61
CA GLN A 112 13.96 10.24 11.70
C GLN A 112 14.92 9.72 12.77
N GLY A 113 16.21 9.69 12.48
CA GLY A 113 17.24 9.19 13.38
C GLY A 113 18.63 9.67 12.98
#